data_AF-A0A834THU0-F1
#
_entry.id   AF-A0A834THU0-F1
#
_cell.length_a   1.000
_cell.length_b   1.000
_cell.length_c   1.000
_cell.angle_alpha   90.00
_cell.angle_beta   90.00
_cell.angle_gamma   90.00
#
_symmetry.space_group_name_H-M   'P 1'
#
loop_
_entity.id
_entity.type
_entity.pdbx_description
1 polymer ?
#
loop_
_entity_poly.entity_id
_entity_poly.type
_entity_poly.pdbx_seq_one_letter_code
_entity_poly.pdbx_strand_id
1 'polypeptide(L)' 'MEVYPSGSSLPDCSHACGPCFPCKRVMVSFKCSMAESCPIVYRCMCKGKYYHVPSN' A
#
# COMPACT_ATOMS: atom_id res chain seq x y z
N MET A 1 -0.41 23.17 3.98
CA MET A 1 -0.85 21.77 4.18
C MET A 1 -0.06 20.96 3.17
N GLU A 2 0.96 20.23 3.61
CA GLU A 2 1.70 19.34 2.70
C GLU A 2 0.80 18.17 2.32
N VAL A 3 -0.11 18.43 1.39
CA VAL A 3 -0.82 17.41 0.66
C VAL A 3 0.24 16.78 -0.21
N TYR A 4 0.83 15.65 0.20
CA TYR A 4 1.64 14.82 -0.68
C TYR A 4 0.74 14.37 -1.82
N PRO A 5 0.87 14.91 -3.04
CA PRO A 5 0.17 14.41 -4.20
C PRO A 5 1.18 13.53 -4.93
N SER A 6 1.61 12.42 -4.32
CA SER A 6 2.68 11.63 -4.92
C SER A 6 2.08 10.62 -5.87
N GLY A 7 1.69 11.10 -7.04
CA GLY A 7 1.18 10.29 -8.14
C GLY A 7 2.08 9.10 -8.40
N SER A 8 1.52 7.89 -8.44
CA SER A 8 2.23 6.73 -8.91
C SER A 8 1.24 5.64 -9.23
N SER A 9 1.46 4.99 -10.36
CA SER A 9 0.71 3.84 -10.84
C SER A 9 0.43 2.86 -9.70
N LEU A 10 -0.78 2.29 -9.71
CA LEU A 10 -1.17 1.22 -8.81
C LEU A 10 -0.04 0.17 -8.72
N PRO A 11 0.52 -0.09 -7.52
CA PRO A 11 1.72 -0.89 -7.44
C PRO A 11 1.47 -2.32 -7.88
N ASP A 12 2.43 -2.86 -8.62
CA ASP A 12 2.44 -4.27 -9.00
C ASP A 12 3.00 -5.10 -7.85
N CYS A 13 2.15 -5.95 -7.28
CA CYS A 13 2.53 -6.88 -6.22
C CYS A 13 2.97 -8.24 -6.75
N SER A 14 2.95 -8.47 -8.07
CA SER A 14 3.13 -9.80 -8.66
C SER A 14 4.48 -10.43 -8.28
N HIS A 15 5.52 -9.60 -8.10
CA HIS A 15 6.86 -10.04 -7.70
C HIS A 15 7.33 -9.49 -6.34
N ALA A 16 6.50 -8.71 -5.64
CA ALA A 16 6.91 -8.02 -4.41
C ALA A 16 7.03 -8.95 -3.18
N CYS A 17 6.26 -10.03 -3.11
CA CYS A 17 6.32 -10.98 -1.99
C CYS A 17 7.35 -12.11 -2.17
N GLY A 18 8.22 -12.04 -3.18
CA GLY A 18 9.21 -13.07 -3.50
C GLY A 18 8.54 -14.43 -3.78
N PRO A 19 8.93 -15.53 -3.09
CA PRO A 19 8.34 -16.86 -3.32
C PRO A 19 6.95 -17.04 -2.68
N CYS A 20 6.38 -16.01 -2.04
CA CYS A 20 5.11 -16.13 -1.33
C CYS A 20 3.92 -15.94 -2.29
N PHE A 21 3.07 -16.96 -2.38
CA PHE A 21 1.82 -16.94 -3.16
C PHE A 21 0.62 -17.34 -2.28
N PRO A 22 -0.55 -16.66 -2.39
CA PRO A 22 -0.84 -15.53 -3.26
C PRO A 22 -0.36 -14.17 -2.69
N CYS A 23 0.35 -13.38 -3.50
CA CYS A 23 0.70 -11.99 -3.19
C CYS A 23 -0.38 -11.06 -3.76
N LYS A 24 -1.01 -10.26 -2.91
CA LYS A 24 -2.12 -9.37 -3.30
C LYS A 24 -1.86 -7.94 -2.87
N ARG A 25 -2.35 -6.98 -3.66
CA ARG A 25 -2.41 -5.59 -3.24
C ARG A 25 -3.53 -5.39 -2.24
N VAL A 26 -3.25 -4.67 -1.17
CA VAL A 26 -4.22 -4.29 -0.14
C VAL A 26 -4.16 -2.79 0.11
N MET A 27 -5.32 -2.23 0.44
CA MET A 27 -5.48 -0.84 0.81
C MET A 27 -5.43 -0.73 2.34
N VAL A 28 -4.53 0.09 2.86
CA VAL A 28 -4.38 0.33 4.29
C VAL A 28 -4.80 1.76 4.58
N SER A 29 -5.95 1.92 5.22
CA SER A 29 -6.43 3.20 5.73
C SER A 29 -6.00 3.38 7.18
N PHE A 30 -5.40 4.51 7.51
CA PHE A 30 -5.14 4.88 8.90
C PHE A 30 -6.40 5.52 9.49
N LYS A 31 -6.71 5.25 10.77
CA LYS A 31 -7.80 5.97 11.44
C LYS A 31 -7.30 7.37 11.81
N CYS A 32 -7.94 8.41 11.28
CA CYS A 32 -7.71 9.78 11.71
C CYS A 32 -8.94 10.27 12.48
N SER A 33 -8.71 10.79 13.67
CA SER A 33 -9.79 11.29 14.54
C SER A 33 -10.22 12.72 14.19
N MET A 34 -9.43 13.45 13.39
CA MET A 34 -9.50 14.93 13.25
C MET A 34 -9.49 15.44 11.80
N ALA A 35 -9.50 14.57 10.78
CA ALA A 35 -9.46 14.97 9.37
C ALA A 35 -10.59 14.30 8.57
N GLU A 36 -11.24 15.06 7.68
CA GLU A 36 -12.36 14.57 6.83
C GLU A 36 -11.96 13.41 5.90
N SER A 37 -10.68 13.32 5.52
CA SER A 37 -10.14 12.20 4.75
C SER A 37 -8.91 11.61 5.43
N CYS A 38 -8.96 10.32 5.72
CA CYS A 38 -7.84 9.57 6.27
C CYS A 38 -6.82 9.25 5.16
N PRO A 39 -5.51 9.23 5.44
CA PRO A 39 -4.51 8.81 4.47
C PRO A 39 -4.68 7.31 4.18
N ILE A 40 -4.69 7.00 2.89
CA ILE A 40 -4.77 5.64 2.35
C ILE A 40 -3.44 5.31 1.69
N VAL A 41 -2.88 4.16 2.06
CA VAL A 41 -1.61 3.66 1.51
C VAL A 41 -1.82 2.27 0.92
N TYR A 42 -1.30 2.03 -0.28
CA TYR A 42 -1.30 0.69 -0.89
C TYR A 42 -0.07 -0.10 -0.43
N ARG A 43 -0.28 -1.38 -0.09
CA ARG A 43 0.79 -2.32 0.28
C ARG A 43 0.59 -3.66 -0.41
N CYS A 44 1.63 -4.46 -0.48
CA CYS A 44 1.51 -5.87 -0.86
C CYS A 44 1.38 -6.74 0.38
N MET A 45 0.53 -7.77 0.31
CA MET A 45 0.26 -8.70 1.39
C MET A 45 0.31 -10.14 0.90
N CYS A 46 0.99 -11.00 1.64
CA CYS A 46 0.94 -12.44 1.45
C CYS A 46 0.85 -13.14 2.81
N LYS A 47 -0.09 -14.08 2.95
CA LYS A 47 -0.33 -14.86 4.19
C LYS A 47 -0.33 -14.02 5.48
N GLY A 48 -0.96 -12.83 5.45
CA GLY A 48 -1.04 -11.96 6.63
C GLY A 48 0.13 -11.00 6.84
N LYS A 49 1.20 -11.09 6.04
CA LYS A 49 2.40 -10.26 6.17
C LYS A 49 2.41 -9.16 5.11
N TYR A 50 2.80 -7.96 5.52
CA TYR A 50 3.01 -6.83 4.62
C TYR A 50 4.43 -6.83 4.04
N TYR A 51 4.54 -6.52 2.76
CA TYR A 51 5.79 -6.45 2.03
C TYR A 51 6.02 -5.04 1.51
N HIS A 52 7.30 -4.65 1.43
CA HIS A 52 7.70 -3.38 0.84
C HIS A 52 7.35 -3.37 -0.64
N VAL A 53 6.81 -2.26 -1.10
CA VAL A 53 6.45 -2.05 -2.50
C VAL A 53 7.58 -1.24 -3.14
N PRO A 54 8.20 -1.71 -4.22
CA PRO A 54 9.20 -0.91 -4.93
C PRO A 54 8.52 0.30 -5.59
N SER A 55 9.03 1.50 -5.31
CA SER A 55 8.71 2.71 -6.08
C SER A 55 9.64 2.72 -7.30
N ASN A 56 9.07 2.74 -8.51
CA ASN A 56 9.84 2.85 -9.74
C ASN A 56 10.46 4.24 -9.91
#